data_AF-V8NG87-F1
#
_entry.id   AF-V8NG87-F1
#
_cell.length_a   1.000
_cell.length_b   1.000
_cell.length_c   1.000
_cell.angle_alpha   90.00
_cell.angle_beta   90.00
_cell.angle_gamma   90.00
#
_symmetry.space_group_name_H-M   'P 1'
#
loop_
_entity.id
_entity.type
_entity.pdbx_description
1 polymer ?
#
loop_
_entity_poly.entity_id
_entity_poly.type
_entity_poly.pdbx_seq_one_letter_code
_entity_poly.pdbx_strand_id
1 'polypeptide(L)'
;ILPGLFLGNDKDARDTEQLKQNNITHILSIHDSARPMLEGIKYLCIPAADSPSQNLLAGVSRSATLVVAYIMTVTDFGWEDALSIVRVSRSYASPNTGFQQQLEDFEKKEVAQNIN
;
A
#
# COMPACT_ATOMS: atom_id res chain seq x y z
N ILE A 1 -0.93 -3.69 9.59
CA ILE A 1 -1.69 -4.50 8.61
C ILE A 1 -1.36 -5.96 8.83
N LEU A 2 -0.11 -6.36 8.59
CA LEU A 2 0.46 -7.65 8.99
C LEU A 2 1.64 -7.40 9.96
N PRO A 3 2.14 -8.40 10.69
CA PRO A 3 3.40 -8.26 11.42
C PRO A 3 4.51 -7.75 10.49
N GLY A 4 5.13 -6.63 10.85
CA GLY A 4 6.15 -5.98 10.03
C GLY A 4 5.64 -5.16 8.83
N LEU A 5 4.33 -5.12 8.57
CA LEU A 5 3.73 -4.34 7.48
C LEU A 5 2.75 -3.27 8.00
N PHE A 6 3.10 -2.03 7.75
CA PHE A 6 2.38 -0.85 8.21
C PHE A 6 1.89 -0.01 7.02
N LEU A 7 0.80 0.71 7.23
CA LEU A 7 0.21 1.62 6.25
C LEU A 7 -0.03 2.96 6.94
N GLY A 8 0.52 4.04 6.39
CA GLY A 8 0.50 5.39 6.98
C GLY A 8 0.45 6.49 5.90
N ASN A 9 0.41 7.74 6.36
CA ASN A 9 0.52 8.95 5.54
C ASN A 9 1.90 9.62 5.69
N ASP A 10 2.11 10.78 5.05
CA ASP A 10 3.39 11.52 5.11
C ASP A 10 3.76 11.99 6.52
N LYS A 11 2.78 12.29 7.38
CA LYS A 11 3.03 12.64 8.78
C LYS A 11 3.57 11.44 9.55
N ASP A 12 2.95 10.28 9.38
CA ASP A 12 3.39 9.03 10.00
C ASP A 12 4.82 8.68 9.54
N ALA A 13 5.14 8.87 8.26
CA ALA A 13 6.46 8.61 7.68
C ALA A 13 7.58 9.55 8.18
N ARG A 14 7.23 10.63 8.89
CA ARG A 14 8.18 11.59 9.49
C ARG A 14 8.27 11.47 11.01
N ASP A 15 7.38 10.70 11.63
CA ASP A 15 7.35 10.52 13.07
C ASP A 15 8.43 9.51 13.51
N THR A 16 9.63 10.03 13.79
CA THR A 16 10.77 9.18 14.14
C THR A 16 10.57 8.36 15.42
N GLU A 17 9.72 8.80 16.33
CA GLU A 17 9.42 8.05 17.56
C GLU A 17 8.54 6.85 17.22
N GLN A 18 7.47 7.07 16.45
CA GLN A 18 6.61 5.99 15.97
C GLN A 18 7.38 4.98 15.12
N LEU A 19 8.26 5.44 14.22
CA LEU A 19 9.08 4.56 13.39
C LEU A 19 10.01 3.68 14.25
N LYS A 20 10.65 4.25 15.28
CA LYS A 20 11.51 3.49 16.20
C LYS A 20 10.71 2.49 17.04
N GLN A 21 9.58 2.91 17.60
CA GLN A 21 8.71 2.05 18.42
C GLN A 21 8.20 0.84 17.64
N ASN A 22 7.96 1.00 16.34
CA ASN A 22 7.51 -0.07 15.45
C ASN A 22 8.66 -0.80 14.72
N ASN A 23 9.92 -0.52 15.07
CA ASN A 23 11.12 -1.09 14.44
C ASN A 23 11.13 -0.95 12.90
N ILE A 24 10.67 0.18 12.39
CA ILE A 24 10.65 0.45 10.95
C ILE A 24 12.06 0.69 10.44
N THR A 25 12.45 -0.07 9.42
CA THR A 25 13.78 0.04 8.77
C THR A 25 13.67 0.38 7.28
N HIS A 26 12.49 0.22 6.69
CA HIS A 26 12.21 0.45 5.27
C HIS A 26 10.91 1.24 5.10
N ILE A 27 10.90 2.20 4.18
CA ILE A 27 9.71 2.96 3.79
C ILE A 27 9.52 2.87 2.27
N LEU A 28 8.34 2.41 1.87
CA LEU A 28 7.86 2.51 0.49
C LEU A 28 7.02 3.79 0.36
N SER A 29 7.52 4.79 -0.36
CA SER A 29 6.82 6.07 -0.56
C SER A 29 6.29 6.19 -1.99
N ILE A 30 5.01 6.54 -2.11
CA ILE A 30 4.27 6.53 -3.39
C ILE A 30 3.49 7.85 -3.54
N HIS A 31 4.12 8.83 -4.16
CA HIS A 31 3.52 10.12 -4.54
C HIS A 31 4.49 10.87 -5.47
N ASP A 32 4.01 11.92 -6.13
CA ASP A 32 4.77 12.67 -7.16
C ASP A 32 6.13 13.19 -6.72
N SER A 33 6.25 13.53 -5.45
CA SER A 33 7.46 14.09 -4.85
C SER A 33 8.15 13.12 -3.89
N ALA A 34 7.95 11.80 -4.07
CA ALA A 34 8.53 10.78 -3.21
C ALA A 34 10.06 10.84 -3.25
N ARG A 35 10.67 11.00 -2.07
CA ARG A 35 12.13 11.05 -1.89
C ARG A 35 12.52 10.51 -0.51
N PRO A 36 13.76 10.02 -0.33
CA PRO A 36 14.29 9.72 1.00
C PRO A 36 14.26 10.96 1.90
N MET A 37 13.92 10.78 3.17
CA MET A 37 13.68 11.90 4.10
C MET A 37 14.42 11.80 5.42
N LEU A 38 14.72 10.57 5.87
CA LEU A 38 15.36 10.30 7.15
C LEU A 38 16.61 9.44 6.92
N GLU A 39 17.66 9.71 7.70
CA GLU A 39 18.85 8.86 7.71
C GLU A 39 18.56 7.52 8.41
N GLY A 40 19.28 6.47 8.01
CA GLY A 40 19.15 5.13 8.61
C GLY A 40 17.91 4.33 8.16
N ILE A 41 17.02 4.93 7.39
CA ILE A 41 15.88 4.26 6.76
C ILE A 41 16.16 4.01 5.28
N LYS A 42 15.88 2.79 4.82
CA LYS A 42 15.96 2.45 3.40
C LYS A 42 14.66 2.83 2.71
N TYR A 43 14.75 3.51 1.57
CA TYR A 43 13.59 3.97 0.83
C TYR A 43 13.48 3.29 -0.53
N LEU A 44 12.24 2.91 -0.87
CA LEU A 44 11.83 2.72 -2.25
C LEU A 44 10.82 3.83 -2.57
N CYS A 45 11.14 4.68 -3.54
CA CYS A 45 10.29 5.81 -3.92
C CYS A 45 9.71 5.54 -5.31
N ILE A 46 8.39 5.52 -5.42
CA ILE A 46 7.65 5.32 -6.67
C ILE A 46 6.87 6.60 -6.97
N PRO A 47 7.34 7.44 -7.91
CA PRO A 47 6.55 8.56 -8.38
C PRO A 47 5.28 8.06 -9.04
N ALA A 48 4.13 8.46 -8.51
CA ALA A 48 2.82 8.11 -9.06
C ALA A 48 1.84 9.23 -8.79
N ALA A 49 1.39 9.88 -9.88
CA ALA A 49 0.43 10.98 -9.82
C ALA A 49 -0.95 10.49 -9.46
N ASP A 50 -1.62 11.26 -8.61
CA ASP A 50 -3.07 11.17 -8.50
C ASP A 50 -3.68 11.86 -9.72
N SER A 51 -4.68 11.23 -10.34
CA SER A 51 -5.53 11.96 -11.28
C SER A 51 -6.23 13.09 -10.51
N PRO A 52 -6.23 14.35 -11.01
CA PRO A 52 -6.82 15.51 -10.32
C PRO A 52 -8.33 15.38 -10.06
N SER A 53 -9.00 14.39 -10.66
CA SER A 53 -10.40 14.06 -10.42
C SER A 53 -10.65 13.26 -9.12
N GLN A 54 -9.61 12.81 -8.41
CA GLN A 54 -9.76 11.97 -7.23
C GLN A 54 -9.16 12.63 -5.99
N ASN A 55 -10.03 13.18 -5.17
CA ASN A 55 -9.70 13.72 -3.85
C ASN A 55 -9.31 12.57 -2.91
N LEU A 56 -8.05 12.17 -2.96
CA LEU A 56 -7.52 11.06 -2.19
C LEU A 56 -6.81 11.61 -0.95
N LEU A 57 -7.46 11.46 0.20
CA LEU A 57 -6.77 11.54 1.48
C LEU A 57 -5.51 10.62 1.42
N ALA A 58 -4.39 11.10 1.96
CA ALA A 58 -3.14 10.34 1.95
C ALA A 58 -3.32 8.98 2.66
N GLY A 59 -2.90 7.88 2.03
CA GLY A 59 -3.03 6.54 2.59
C GLY A 59 -4.36 5.82 2.30
N VAL A 60 -5.20 6.35 1.41
CA VAL A 60 -6.52 5.77 1.08
C VAL A 60 -6.50 4.86 -0.13
N SER A 61 -5.79 5.24 -1.19
CA SER A 61 -5.85 4.54 -2.49
C SER A 61 -4.51 3.94 -2.89
N ARG A 62 -3.50 4.73 -3.30
CA ARG A 62 -2.22 4.19 -3.83
C ARG A 62 -1.52 3.18 -2.90
N SER A 63 -1.23 3.59 -1.67
CA SER A 63 -0.55 2.72 -0.72
C SER A 63 -1.45 1.60 -0.21
N ALA A 64 -2.78 1.79 -0.17
CA ALA A 64 -3.72 0.71 0.11
C ALA A 64 -3.71 -0.34 -1.01
N THR A 65 -3.73 0.08 -2.28
CA THR A 65 -3.65 -0.80 -3.46
C THR A 65 -2.41 -1.68 -3.42
N LEU A 66 -1.22 -1.11 -3.16
CA LEU A 66 0.00 -1.93 -3.08
C LEU A 66 -0.01 -2.89 -1.89
N VAL A 67 -0.56 -2.48 -0.74
CA VAL A 67 -0.70 -3.38 0.41
C VAL A 67 -1.68 -4.51 0.10
N VAL A 68 -2.79 -4.25 -0.59
CA VAL A 68 -3.74 -5.27 -1.05
C VAL A 68 -3.06 -6.25 -2.00
N ALA A 69 -2.38 -5.75 -3.04
CA ALA A 69 -1.64 -6.58 -3.97
C ALA A 69 -0.57 -7.44 -3.26
N TYR A 70 0.16 -6.86 -2.29
CA TYR A 70 1.12 -7.62 -1.50
C TYR A 70 0.46 -8.76 -0.71
N ILE A 71 -0.66 -8.50 -0.03
CA ILE A 71 -1.40 -9.54 0.69
C ILE A 71 -1.81 -10.66 -0.27
N MET A 72 -2.33 -10.32 -1.45
CA MET A 72 -2.70 -11.31 -2.48
C MET A 72 -1.50 -12.15 -2.95
N THR A 73 -0.28 -11.60 -2.97
CA THR A 73 0.92 -12.37 -3.38
C THR A 73 1.47 -13.31 -2.31
N VAL A 74 1.14 -13.07 -1.04
CA VAL A 74 1.68 -13.85 0.10
C VAL A 74 0.61 -14.66 0.83
N THR A 75 -0.61 -14.68 0.31
CA THR A 75 -1.77 -15.43 0.80
C THR A 75 -2.59 -15.93 -0.38
N ASP A 76 -3.58 -16.80 -0.14
CA ASP A 76 -4.50 -17.26 -1.19
C ASP A 76 -5.74 -16.34 -1.31
N PHE A 77 -5.67 -15.11 -0.79
CA PHE A 77 -6.80 -14.19 -0.80
C PHE A 77 -6.94 -13.47 -2.14
N GLY A 78 -8.19 -13.38 -2.62
CA GLY A 78 -8.56 -12.46 -3.69
C GLY A 78 -8.49 -11.00 -3.23
N TRP A 79 -8.62 -10.07 -4.18
CA TRP A 79 -8.41 -8.66 -3.88
C TRP A 79 -9.44 -8.07 -2.90
N GLU A 80 -10.68 -8.57 -2.91
CA GLU A 80 -11.74 -8.13 -1.99
C GLU A 80 -11.48 -8.57 -0.54
N ASP A 81 -11.03 -9.82 -0.35
CA ASP A 81 -10.66 -10.36 0.96
C ASP A 81 -9.42 -9.63 1.50
N ALA A 82 -8.41 -9.44 0.65
CA ALA A 82 -7.21 -8.68 0.99
C ALA A 82 -7.54 -7.22 1.36
N LEU A 83 -8.43 -6.55 0.62
CA LEU A 83 -8.90 -5.21 0.96
C LEU A 83 -9.67 -5.18 2.29
N SER A 84 -10.46 -6.21 2.57
CA SER A 84 -11.18 -6.33 3.84
C SER A 84 -10.22 -6.41 5.03
N ILE A 85 -9.10 -7.14 4.90
CA ILE A 85 -8.04 -7.19 5.91
C ILE A 85 -7.41 -5.81 6.14
N VAL A 86 -7.12 -5.07 5.07
CA VAL A 86 -6.60 -3.70 5.19
C VAL A 86 -7.59 -2.80 5.93
N ARG A 87 -8.88 -2.93 5.63
CA ARG A 87 -9.96 -2.15 6.25
C ARG A 87 -10.15 -2.43 7.75
N VAL A 88 -9.78 -3.61 8.24
CA VAL A 88 -9.77 -3.88 9.70
C VAL A 88 -8.85 -2.88 10.43
N SER A 89 -7.70 -2.56 9.85
CA SER A 89 -6.76 -1.59 10.43
C SER A 89 -7.01 -0.15 9.99
N ARG A 90 -7.57 0.04 8.79
CA ARG A 90 -7.72 1.37 8.17
C ARG A 90 -9.05 1.41 7.43
N SER A 91 -10.15 1.61 8.16
CA SER A 91 -11.54 1.47 7.68
C SER A 91 -11.89 2.30 6.45
N TYR A 92 -11.21 3.43 6.27
CA TYR A 92 -11.38 4.32 5.13
C TYR A 92 -10.51 3.96 3.92
N ALA A 93 -9.76 2.86 3.95
CA ALA A 93 -9.02 2.36 2.79
C ALA A 93 -9.99 2.05 1.64
N SER A 94 -9.74 2.69 0.50
CA SER A 94 -10.60 2.61 -0.67
C SER A 94 -9.77 2.91 -1.92
N PRO A 95 -9.18 1.87 -2.55
CA PRO A 95 -8.65 1.98 -3.90
C PRO A 95 -9.69 2.60 -4.83
N ASN A 96 -9.28 3.48 -5.74
CA ASN A 96 -10.20 3.98 -6.75
C ASN A 96 -10.62 2.88 -7.74
N THR A 97 -11.68 3.10 -8.52
CA THR A 97 -12.21 2.11 -9.48
C THR A 97 -11.16 1.61 -10.48
N GLY A 98 -10.24 2.48 -10.94
CA GLY A 98 -9.15 2.08 -11.83
C GLY A 98 -8.18 1.10 -11.17
N PHE A 99 -7.84 1.33 -9.90
CA PHE A 99 -6.99 0.42 -9.12
C PHE A 99 -7.73 -0.86 -8.71
N GLN A 100 -9.04 -0.80 -8.44
CA GLN A 100 -9.84 -2.00 -8.21
C GLN A 100 -9.82 -2.89 -9.46
N GLN A 101 -9.98 -2.32 -10.66
CA GLN A 101 -9.87 -3.08 -11.91
C GLN A 101 -8.47 -3.67 -12.10
N GLN A 102 -7.42 -2.92 -11.78
CA GLN A 102 -6.05 -3.44 -11.85
C GLN A 102 -5.80 -4.59 -10.87
N LEU A 103 -6.39 -4.54 -9.67
CA LEU A 103 -6.31 -5.61 -8.68
C LEU A 103 -7.08 -6.86 -9.14
N GLU A 104 -8.26 -6.68 -9.73
CA GLU A 104 -9.04 -7.77 -10.31
C GLU A 104 -8.29 -8.44 -11.48
N ASP A 105 -7.68 -7.64 -12.36
CA ASP A 105 -6.86 -8.14 -13.47
C ASP A 105 -5.59 -8.86 -12.95
N PHE A 106 -5.02 -8.37 -11.85
CA PHE A 106 -3.87 -8.99 -11.20
C PHE A 106 -4.23 -10.37 -10.62
N GLU A 107 -5.35 -10.47 -9.90
CA GLU A 107 -5.89 -11.74 -9.40
C GLU A 107 -6.06 -12.78 -10.52
N LYS A 108 -6.70 -12.39 -11.62
CA LYS A 108 -6.93 -13.27 -12.78
C LYS A 108 -5.63 -13.74 -13.43
N LYS A 109 -4.59 -12.90 -13.46
CA LYS A 109 -3.30 -13.23 -14.08
C LYS A 109 -2.43 -14.15 -13.20
N GLU A 110 -2.43 -13.95 -11.89
CA GLU A 110 -1.67 -14.78 -10.95
C GLU A 110 -2.29 -16.19 -10.81
N VAL A 111 -3.63 -16.30 -10.82
CA VAL A 111 -4.33 -17.61 -10.86
C VAL A 111 -3.96 -18.41 -12.11
N ALA A 112 -3.72 -17.75 -13.24
CA ALA A 112 -3.29 -18.42 -14.47
C ALA A 112 -1.82 -18.89 -14.46
N GLN A 113 -0.97 -18.35 -13.58
CA GLN A 113 0.44 -18.76 -13.48
C GLN A 113 0.68 -19.91 -12.49
N ASN A 114 -0.28 -20.19 -11.60
CA ASN A 114 -0.20 -21.29 -10.63
C ASN A 114 -0.78 -22.65 -11.14
N ILE A 115 -1.13 -22.75 -12.44
CA ILE A 115 -1.69 -23.96 -13.09
C ILE A 115 -0.75 -24.53 -14.19
N ASN A 116 0.54 -24.18 -14.20
CA ASN A 116 1.53 -24.76 -15.13
C ASN A 116 2.65 -25.52 -14.41
#